data_AF-A0A431IYG7-F1
#
_entry.id   AF-A0A431IYG7-F1
#
_cell.length_a   1.000
_cell.length_b   1.000
_cell.length_c   1.000
_cell.angle_alpha   90.00
_cell.angle_beta   90.00
_cell.angle_gamma   90.00
#
_symmetry.space_group_name_H-M   'P 1'
#
loop_
_entity.id
_entity.type
_entity.pdbx_description
1 polymer ?
#
loop_
_entity_poly.entity_id
_entity_poly.type
_entity_poly.pdbx_seq_one_letter_code
_entity_poly.pdbx_strand_id
1 'polypeptide(L)'
;MKKIVLAIIFLFTLSVSAQDAKKWTVGVGVNFIDNSNSQNGNYFNVSNWNSTLSVSKLSAQYEFYKNFSASSEFTFNRLEKDKDQNGGVIENNLSYFGWDFNGRYNTAGLFKLPSKYVIEPVVGVGLSWTDGISNQRLNAGLSLGYFFNDTYGVRLQTLGKFASETETTVGNNMIQHSIELIFKL
;
A
#
# COMPACT_ATOMS: atom_id res chain seq x y z
N MET A 1 12.21 -17.84 13.72
CA MET A 1 10.73 -17.73 13.62
C MET A 1 10.07 -17.25 14.91
N LYS A 2 10.25 -17.92 16.07
CA LYS A 2 9.61 -17.51 17.35
C LYS A 2 9.96 -16.09 17.84
N LYS A 3 11.17 -15.60 17.57
CA LYS A 3 11.63 -14.26 17.98
C LYS A 3 11.01 -13.11 17.17
N ILE A 4 10.65 -13.36 15.90
CA ILE A 4 10.02 -12.35 15.02
C ILE A 4 8.55 -12.19 15.38
N VAL A 5 7.85 -13.30 15.65
CA VAL A 5 6.45 -13.28 16.14
C VAL A 5 6.34 -12.53 17.47
N LEU A 6 7.30 -12.73 18.38
CA LEU A 6 7.34 -12.04 19.66
C LEU A 6 7.58 -10.53 19.52
N ALA A 7 8.42 -10.11 18.56
CA ALA A 7 8.68 -8.69 18.29
C ALA A 7 7.47 -7.97 17.68
N ILE A 8 6.71 -8.65 16.81
CA ILE A 8 5.46 -8.13 16.26
C ILE A 8 4.41 -7.96 17.37
N ILE A 9 4.26 -8.95 18.25
CA ILE A 9 3.34 -8.86 19.40
C ILE A 9 3.76 -7.72 20.35
N PHE A 10 5.06 -7.51 20.56
CA PHE A 10 5.55 -6.43 21.44
C PHE A 10 5.28 -5.04 20.86
N LEU A 11 5.39 -4.86 19.54
CA LEU A 11 5.03 -3.62 18.83
C LEU A 11 3.53 -3.31 18.93
N PHE A 12 2.66 -4.32 19.02
CA PHE A 12 1.22 -4.12 19.27
C PHE A 12 0.91 -3.68 20.71
N THR A 13 1.76 -4.03 21.69
CA THR A 13 1.47 -3.75 23.12
C THR A 13 1.86 -2.33 23.58
N LEU A 14 2.60 -1.56 22.78
CA LEU A 14 3.12 -0.24 23.19
C LEU A 14 2.18 0.95 22.88
N SER A 15 0.89 0.72 22.60
CA SER A 15 -0.03 1.82 22.21
C SER A 15 -1.39 1.78 22.90
N VAL A 16 -1.44 1.41 24.18
CA VAL A 16 -2.63 1.61 25.01
C VAL A 16 -2.32 2.65 26.08
N SER A 17 -2.39 3.92 25.70
CA SER A 17 -2.65 5.00 26.65
C SER A 17 -4.08 5.49 26.41
N ALA A 18 -4.92 5.30 27.42
CA ALA A 18 -6.35 5.50 27.40
C ALA A 18 -6.70 7.00 27.46
N GLN A 19 -7.29 7.51 26.37
CA GLN A 19 -8.26 8.64 26.35
C GLN A 19 -8.93 8.66 24.95
N ASP A 20 -10.02 7.90 24.83
CA ASP A 20 -11.21 8.07 23.96
C ASP A 20 -11.10 8.55 22.49
N ALA A 21 -10.05 8.18 21.75
CA ALA A 21 -10.09 8.24 20.29
C ALA A 21 -9.60 6.93 19.69
N LYS A 22 -10.40 6.35 18.78
CA LYS A 22 -9.98 5.24 17.92
C LYS A 22 -8.86 5.73 17.01
N LYS A 23 -7.61 5.53 17.41
CA LYS A 23 -6.43 6.04 16.69
C LYS A 23 -5.88 5.05 15.69
N TRP A 24 -6.24 3.77 15.80
CA TRP A 24 -5.77 2.75 14.89
C TRP A 24 -6.81 2.45 13.82
N THR A 25 -6.35 2.27 12.60
CA THR A 25 -7.13 1.69 11.50
C THR A 25 -6.33 0.54 10.91
N VAL A 26 -6.88 -0.67 10.98
CA VAL A 26 -6.27 -1.85 10.36
C VAL A 26 -7.01 -2.19 9.08
N GLY A 27 -6.29 -2.68 8.08
CA GLY A 27 -6.85 -3.01 6.76
C GLY A 27 -6.41 -4.37 6.25
N VAL A 28 -7.32 -5.04 5.55
CA VAL A 28 -7.06 -6.27 4.81
C VAL A 28 -7.66 -6.14 3.41
N GLY A 29 -6.91 -6.54 2.39
CA GLY A 29 -7.34 -6.30 1.03
C GLY A 29 -6.55 -7.02 -0.04
N VAL A 30 -6.81 -6.57 -1.26
CA VAL A 30 -6.16 -7.04 -2.47
C VAL A 30 -5.29 -5.92 -3.06
N ASN A 31 -4.16 -6.28 -3.63
CA ASN A 31 -3.21 -5.39 -4.28
C ASN A 31 -3.03 -5.78 -5.74
N PHE A 32 -2.88 -4.78 -6.60
CA PHE A 32 -2.65 -4.89 -8.03
C PHE A 32 -1.41 -4.08 -8.38
N ILE A 33 -0.52 -4.67 -9.19
CA ILE A 33 0.69 -4.00 -9.67
C ILE A 33 0.53 -3.71 -11.16
N ASP A 34 0.48 -2.44 -11.50
CA ASP A 34 0.53 -1.94 -12.87
C ASP A 34 1.99 -1.63 -13.24
N ASN A 35 2.49 -2.41 -14.20
CA ASN A 35 3.84 -2.33 -14.76
C ASN A 35 3.83 -1.76 -16.20
N SER A 36 2.70 -1.20 -16.64
CA SER A 36 2.53 -0.69 -18.00
C SER A 36 3.57 0.38 -18.30
N ASN A 37 4.24 0.24 -19.44
CA ASN A 37 5.30 1.16 -19.86
C ASN A 37 4.72 2.56 -20.18
N SER A 38 5.18 3.59 -19.47
CA SER A 38 4.81 4.98 -19.71
C SER A 38 5.26 5.51 -21.09
N GLN A 39 6.27 4.90 -21.70
CA GLN A 39 6.83 5.35 -22.98
C GLN A 39 5.88 5.13 -24.16
N ASN A 40 4.96 4.16 -24.08
CA ASN A 40 3.99 3.89 -25.14
C ASN A 40 2.68 4.67 -24.96
N GLY A 41 2.59 5.56 -23.96
CA GLY A 41 1.39 6.35 -23.66
C GLY A 41 0.19 5.55 -23.15
N ASN A 42 0.34 4.24 -22.95
CA ASN A 42 -0.73 3.34 -22.55
C ASN A 42 -0.79 3.19 -21.02
N TYR A 43 -1.15 4.28 -20.36
CA TYR A 43 -1.39 4.30 -18.92
C TYR A 43 -2.66 3.50 -18.60
N PHE A 44 -2.65 2.69 -17.53
CA PHE A 44 -3.82 1.92 -17.06
C PHE A 44 -4.29 0.79 -17.99
N ASN A 45 -3.38 0.10 -18.67
CA ASN A 45 -3.75 -1.12 -19.38
C ASN A 45 -4.04 -2.26 -18.38
N VAL A 46 -5.31 -2.40 -18.00
CA VAL A 46 -5.77 -3.37 -16.98
C VAL A 46 -5.39 -4.82 -17.33
N SER A 47 -5.26 -5.17 -18.63
CA SER A 47 -4.82 -6.51 -19.02
C SER A 47 -3.37 -6.82 -18.63
N ASN A 48 -2.57 -5.79 -18.36
CA ASN A 48 -1.17 -5.91 -17.94
C ASN A 48 -1.00 -5.90 -16.40
N TRP A 49 -2.09 -5.73 -15.65
CA TRP A 49 -2.01 -5.69 -14.20
C TRP A 49 -1.72 -7.07 -13.63
N ASN A 50 -0.83 -7.10 -12.64
CA ASN A 50 -0.47 -8.29 -11.90
C ASN A 50 -1.23 -8.33 -10.59
N SER A 51 -1.96 -9.42 -10.34
CA SER A 51 -2.74 -9.62 -9.13
C SER A 51 -2.53 -11.02 -8.57
N THR A 52 -2.57 -11.15 -7.25
CA THR A 52 -2.83 -12.42 -6.60
C THR A 52 -4.30 -12.43 -6.19
N LEU A 53 -5.08 -13.41 -6.63
CA LEU A 53 -6.53 -13.54 -6.41
C LEU A 53 -6.95 -13.68 -4.92
N SER A 54 -6.03 -13.54 -3.98
CA SER A 54 -6.23 -13.72 -2.54
C SER A 54 -5.75 -12.46 -1.78
N VAL A 55 -5.94 -12.46 -0.45
CA VAL A 55 -5.45 -11.40 0.44
C VAL A 55 -3.97 -11.12 0.13
N SER A 56 -3.72 -9.92 -0.37
CA SER A 56 -2.42 -9.47 -0.88
C SER A 56 -2.03 -8.10 -0.33
N LYS A 57 -2.82 -7.54 0.58
CA LYS A 57 -2.48 -6.34 1.34
C LYS A 57 -2.93 -6.44 2.79
N LEU A 58 -2.05 -6.02 3.69
CA LEU A 58 -2.34 -5.74 5.09
C LEU A 58 -1.84 -4.34 5.44
N SER A 59 -2.61 -3.58 6.20
CA SER A 59 -2.23 -2.25 6.63
C SER A 59 -2.53 -2.01 8.11
N ALA A 60 -1.66 -1.23 8.74
CA ALA A 60 -1.88 -0.66 10.07
C ALA A 60 -1.58 0.83 10.01
N GLN A 61 -2.57 1.65 10.31
CA GLN A 61 -2.47 3.11 10.32
C GLN A 61 -2.74 3.63 11.72
N TYR A 62 -1.92 4.57 12.17
CA TYR A 62 -2.05 5.25 13.45
C TYR A 62 -2.19 6.76 13.26
N GLU A 63 -3.30 7.33 13.73
CA GLU A 63 -3.51 8.78 13.79
C GLU A 63 -2.79 9.36 15.02
N PHE A 64 -1.61 9.95 14.80
CA PHE A 64 -0.77 10.51 15.87
C PHE A 64 -1.07 11.99 16.16
N TYR A 65 -1.69 12.70 15.21
CA TYR A 65 -2.14 14.07 15.35
C TYR A 65 -3.39 14.27 14.49
N LYS A 66 -4.20 15.29 14.78
CA LYS A 66 -5.47 15.54 14.06
C LYS A 66 -5.26 15.49 12.55
N ASN A 67 -5.96 14.56 11.88
CA ASN A 67 -5.88 14.26 10.44
C ASN A 67 -4.52 13.71 9.94
N PHE A 68 -3.48 13.68 10.75
CA PHE A 68 -2.17 13.14 10.37
C PHE A 68 -2.02 11.71 10.88
N SER A 69 -1.65 10.82 9.97
CA SER A 69 -1.39 9.43 10.31
C SER A 69 -0.08 8.93 9.73
N ALA A 70 0.48 7.92 10.39
CA ALA A 70 1.53 7.09 9.85
C ALA A 70 0.96 5.70 9.59
N SER A 71 1.40 5.01 8.54
CA SER A 71 1.02 3.63 8.26
C SER A 71 2.19 2.75 7.95
N SER A 72 2.08 1.48 8.36
CA SER A 72 2.88 0.38 7.86
C SER A 72 1.99 -0.50 6.98
N GLU A 73 2.45 -0.83 5.79
CA GLU A 73 1.69 -1.59 4.79
C GLU A 73 2.53 -2.73 4.23
N PHE A 74 1.92 -3.91 4.13
CA PHE A 74 2.55 -5.09 3.56
C PHE A 74 1.77 -5.50 2.32
N THR A 75 2.48 -5.76 1.23
CA THR A 75 1.90 -6.22 -0.04
C THR A 75 2.57 -7.48 -0.53
N PHE A 76 1.80 -8.38 -1.13
CA PHE A 76 2.30 -9.62 -1.71
C PHE A 76 1.60 -9.91 -3.04
N ASN A 77 2.38 -10.04 -4.12
CA ASN A 77 1.86 -10.25 -5.47
C ASN A 77 2.66 -11.32 -6.21
N ARG A 78 2.04 -11.94 -7.22
CA ARG A 78 2.76 -12.66 -8.28
C ARG A 78 2.84 -11.75 -9.50
N LEU A 79 4.05 -11.58 -10.03
CA LEU A 79 4.26 -10.97 -11.34
C LEU A 79 4.27 -12.09 -12.38
N GLU A 80 3.34 -12.05 -13.32
CA GLU A 80 3.18 -13.07 -14.35
C GLU A 80 4.22 -12.92 -15.46
N LYS A 81 4.67 -14.06 -15.99
CA LYS A 81 5.48 -14.08 -17.22
C LYS A 81 4.71 -13.46 -18.39
N ASP A 82 5.44 -12.97 -19.38
CA ASP A 82 4.92 -12.36 -20.61
C ASP A 82 4.12 -11.05 -20.37
N LYS A 83 4.21 -10.46 -19.17
CA LYS A 83 3.70 -9.13 -18.86
C LYS A 83 4.77 -8.07 -19.08
N ASP A 84 4.35 -6.90 -19.53
CA ASP A 84 5.26 -5.76 -19.71
C ASP A 84 5.76 -5.27 -18.35
N GLN A 85 7.03 -4.88 -18.31
CA GLN A 85 7.68 -4.35 -17.13
C GLN A 85 8.77 -3.35 -17.50
N ASN A 86 8.50 -2.06 -17.30
CA ASN A 86 9.44 -0.95 -17.54
C ASN A 86 10.16 -1.01 -18.90
N GLY A 87 9.43 -1.31 -19.97
CA GLY A 87 9.98 -1.41 -21.33
C GLY A 87 10.63 -2.74 -21.68
N GLY A 88 10.71 -3.67 -20.73
CA GLY A 88 11.01 -5.08 -20.96
C GLY A 88 9.78 -5.97 -20.76
N VAL A 89 10.01 -7.28 -20.76
CA VAL A 89 8.99 -8.31 -20.50
C VAL A 89 9.48 -9.20 -19.35
N ILE A 90 8.57 -9.61 -18.48
CA ILE A 90 8.88 -10.55 -17.41
C ILE A 90 9.08 -11.95 -18.00
N GLU A 91 10.30 -12.49 -17.90
CA GLU A 91 10.65 -13.77 -18.51
C GLU A 91 10.04 -14.99 -17.78
N ASN A 92 9.91 -14.90 -16.46
CA ASN A 92 9.43 -15.98 -15.60
C ASN A 92 8.47 -15.44 -14.54
N ASN A 93 7.58 -16.27 -14.00
CA ASN A 93 6.71 -15.83 -12.92
C ASN A 93 7.54 -15.49 -11.67
N LEU A 94 7.36 -14.27 -11.13
CA LEU A 94 8.14 -13.80 -9.98
C LEU A 94 7.25 -13.57 -8.77
N SER A 95 7.81 -13.81 -7.59
CA SER A 95 7.21 -13.38 -6.34
C SER A 95 7.55 -11.92 -6.07
N TYR A 96 6.59 -11.14 -5.59
CA TYR A 96 6.79 -9.77 -5.15
C TYR A 96 6.32 -9.63 -3.70
N PHE A 97 7.15 -9.03 -2.87
CA PHE A 97 6.80 -8.61 -1.52
C PHE A 97 7.20 -7.16 -1.31
N GLY A 98 6.31 -6.37 -0.71
CA GLY A 98 6.55 -4.96 -0.38
C GLY A 98 6.24 -4.67 1.08
N TRP A 99 7.06 -3.82 1.69
CA TRP A 99 6.84 -3.27 3.01
C TRP A 99 7.04 -1.76 2.99
N ASP A 100 5.97 -1.01 3.23
CA ASP A 100 5.95 0.44 3.11
C ASP A 100 5.69 1.12 4.45
N PHE A 101 6.33 2.27 4.63
CA PHE A 101 6.06 3.22 5.69
C PHE A 101 5.61 4.54 5.07
N ASN A 102 4.37 4.95 5.33
CA ASN A 102 3.79 6.11 4.70
C ASN A 102 3.23 7.11 5.71
N GLY A 103 3.44 8.40 5.44
CA GLY A 103 2.69 9.50 6.04
C GLY A 103 1.41 9.78 5.26
N ARG A 104 0.36 10.15 5.98
CA ARG A 104 -0.99 10.39 5.45
C ARG A 104 -1.58 11.64 6.07
N TYR A 105 -2.34 12.39 5.30
CA TYR A 105 -3.07 13.55 5.81
C TYR A 105 -4.52 13.57 5.30
N ASN A 106 -5.50 13.43 6.20
CA ASN A 106 -6.91 13.45 5.83
C ASN A 106 -7.39 14.88 5.50
N THR A 107 -7.61 15.12 4.21
CA THR A 107 -8.07 16.38 3.65
C THR A 107 -9.59 16.49 3.52
N ALA A 108 -10.36 15.44 3.83
CA ALA A 108 -11.82 15.43 3.65
C ALA A 108 -12.52 16.62 4.35
N GLY A 109 -12.02 17.01 5.53
CA GLY A 109 -12.51 18.18 6.27
C GLY A 109 -12.26 19.52 5.56
N LEU A 110 -11.19 19.65 4.76
CA LEU A 110 -10.92 20.85 3.95
C LEU A 110 -11.97 21.03 2.85
N PHE A 111 -12.51 19.92 2.35
CA PHE A 111 -13.58 19.90 1.35
C PHE A 111 -14.99 19.90 1.98
N LYS A 112 -15.10 20.09 3.31
CA LYS A 112 -16.36 20.04 4.07
C LYS A 112 -17.14 18.75 3.86
N LEU A 113 -16.45 17.65 3.58
CA LEU A 113 -17.09 16.35 3.42
C LEU A 113 -17.50 15.78 4.79
N PRO A 114 -18.60 15.00 4.85
CA PRO A 114 -18.96 14.26 6.05
C PRO A 114 -17.81 13.37 6.56
N SER A 115 -17.72 13.16 7.88
CA SER A 115 -16.66 12.39 8.54
C SER A 115 -16.51 10.93 8.08
N LYS A 116 -17.54 10.39 7.41
CA LYS A 116 -17.49 9.07 6.78
C LYS A 116 -16.57 9.01 5.56
N TYR A 117 -16.25 10.15 4.94
CA TYR A 117 -15.30 10.22 3.83
C TYR A 117 -13.89 10.52 4.33
N VAL A 118 -12.91 9.89 3.71
CA VAL A 118 -11.48 10.10 3.97
C VAL A 118 -10.78 10.32 2.64
N ILE A 119 -9.97 11.38 2.55
CA ILE A 119 -9.17 11.70 1.36
C ILE A 119 -7.75 11.99 1.82
N GLU A 120 -6.83 11.08 1.55
CA GLU A 120 -5.47 11.11 2.07
C GLU A 120 -4.48 11.17 0.90
N PRO A 121 -3.83 12.31 0.62
CA PRO A 121 -2.50 12.28 0.05
C PRO A 121 -1.60 11.39 0.90
N VAL A 122 -0.83 10.53 0.22
CA VAL A 122 0.07 9.57 0.83
C VAL A 122 1.47 9.79 0.27
N VAL A 123 2.46 9.90 1.15
CA VAL A 123 3.88 9.94 0.78
C VAL A 123 4.68 9.06 1.72
N GLY A 124 5.74 8.42 1.25
CA GLY A 124 6.49 7.53 2.10
C GLY A 124 7.67 6.86 1.44
N VAL A 125 8.18 5.85 2.14
CA VAL A 125 9.30 5.02 1.69
C VAL A 125 8.91 3.56 1.78
N GLY A 126 9.58 2.70 1.03
CA GLY A 126 9.32 1.28 1.05
C GLY A 126 10.56 0.43 0.78
N LEU A 127 10.50 -0.80 1.28
CA LEU A 127 11.39 -1.89 0.90
C LEU A 127 10.60 -2.91 0.12
N SER A 128 11.26 -3.60 -0.79
CA SER A 128 10.61 -4.62 -1.58
C SER A 128 11.58 -5.71 -2.00
N TRP A 129 11.02 -6.86 -2.34
CA TRP A 129 11.76 -8.00 -2.83
C TRP A 129 11.01 -8.56 -4.04
N THR A 130 11.68 -8.64 -5.17
CA THR A 130 11.17 -9.33 -6.36
C THR A 130 12.05 -10.53 -6.62
N ASP A 131 11.49 -11.73 -6.41
CA ASP A 131 12.22 -12.99 -6.44
C ASP A 131 13.53 -13.00 -5.62
N GLY A 132 13.46 -12.40 -4.43
CA GLY A 132 14.60 -12.27 -3.51
C GLY A 132 15.51 -11.06 -3.75
N ILE A 133 15.40 -10.38 -4.90
CA ILE A 133 16.17 -9.16 -5.19
C ILE A 133 15.51 -7.97 -4.51
N SER A 134 16.25 -7.30 -3.61
CA SER A 134 15.72 -6.19 -2.83
C SER A 134 15.83 -4.85 -3.55
N ASN A 135 14.84 -3.97 -3.38
CA ASN A 135 14.89 -2.58 -3.83
C ASN A 135 14.23 -1.63 -2.81
N GLN A 136 14.78 -0.42 -2.69
CA GLN A 136 14.23 0.66 -1.88
C GLN A 136 13.38 1.58 -2.76
N ARG A 137 12.32 2.16 -2.21
CA ARG A 137 11.39 2.97 -2.98
C ARG A 137 10.93 4.23 -2.26
N LEU A 138 10.61 5.25 -3.06
CA LEU A 138 9.77 6.37 -2.67
C LEU A 138 8.34 6.11 -3.12
N ASN A 139 7.39 6.42 -2.26
CA ASN A 139 5.97 6.22 -2.49
C ASN A 139 5.27 7.58 -2.53
N ALA A 140 4.40 7.79 -3.52
CA ALA A 140 3.53 8.96 -3.56
C ALA A 140 2.20 8.61 -4.21
N GLY A 141 1.10 9.13 -3.69
CA GLY A 141 -0.20 8.93 -4.30
C GLY A 141 -1.37 9.37 -3.43
N LEU A 142 -2.51 8.69 -3.62
CA LEU A 142 -3.79 9.07 -3.02
C LEU A 142 -4.51 7.83 -2.48
N SER A 143 -5.13 8.01 -1.32
CA SER A 143 -6.01 7.05 -0.65
C SER A 143 -7.38 7.69 -0.45
N LEU A 144 -8.43 6.98 -0.84
CA LEU A 144 -9.83 7.37 -0.71
C LEU A 144 -10.54 6.34 0.17
N GLY A 145 -11.18 6.79 1.24
CA GLY A 145 -11.88 5.94 2.19
C GLY A 145 -13.34 6.30 2.35
N TYR A 146 -14.17 5.30 2.61
CA TYR A 146 -15.57 5.45 3.00
C TYR A 146 -15.89 4.54 4.19
N PHE A 147 -16.37 5.12 5.28
CA PHE A 147 -16.84 4.41 6.45
C PHE A 147 -18.36 4.15 6.36
N PHE A 148 -18.75 2.88 6.46
CA PHE A 148 -20.15 2.46 6.52
C PHE A 148 -20.77 2.82 7.87
N ASN A 149 -19.95 2.85 8.92
CA ASN A 149 -20.26 3.28 10.28
C ASN A 149 -18.97 3.66 11.03
N ASP A 150 -19.03 3.90 12.34
CA ASP A 150 -17.89 4.35 13.16
C ASP A 150 -16.75 3.33 13.32
N THR A 151 -16.88 2.12 12.75
CA THR A 151 -15.91 1.03 12.86
C THR A 151 -15.46 0.54 11.49
N TYR A 152 -16.39 0.24 10.59
CA TYR A 152 -16.12 -0.47 9.34
C TYR A 152 -16.11 0.47 8.15
N GLY A 153 -15.17 0.27 7.24
CA GLY A 153 -15.09 1.02 5.99
C GLY A 153 -14.40 0.26 4.88
N VAL A 154 -14.30 0.92 3.74
CA VAL A 154 -13.53 0.50 2.58
C VAL A 154 -12.52 1.58 2.22
N ARG A 155 -11.37 1.18 1.67
CA ARG A 155 -10.34 2.07 1.17
C ARG A 155 -9.89 1.65 -0.22
N LEU A 156 -9.80 2.62 -1.12
CA LEU A 156 -9.12 2.52 -2.40
C LEU A 156 -7.83 3.32 -2.30
N GLN A 157 -6.72 2.79 -2.80
CA GLN A 157 -5.46 3.50 -2.78
C GLN A 157 -4.70 3.25 -4.08
N THR A 158 -4.08 4.31 -4.59
CA THR A 158 -3.16 4.26 -5.72
C THR A 158 -1.87 4.93 -5.32
N LEU A 159 -0.74 4.23 -5.43
CA LEU A 159 0.59 4.75 -5.17
C LEU A 159 1.48 4.55 -6.40
N GLY A 160 2.13 5.63 -6.84
CA GLY A 160 3.36 5.51 -7.61
C GLY A 160 4.49 5.05 -6.70
N LYS A 161 5.22 4.03 -7.14
CA LYS A 161 6.39 3.46 -6.47
C LYS A 161 7.61 3.76 -7.34
N PHE A 162 8.52 4.56 -6.81
CA PHE A 162 9.73 4.98 -7.51
C PHE A 162 10.93 4.25 -6.91
N ALA A 163 11.53 3.34 -7.66
CA ALA A 163 12.66 2.56 -7.21
C ALA A 163 13.94 3.40 -7.18
N SER A 164 14.77 3.19 -6.15
CA SER A 164 16.09 3.82 -6.07
C SER A 164 17.09 3.18 -7.03
N GLU A 165 17.08 1.84 -7.13
CA GLU A 165 17.91 1.13 -8.10
C GLU A 165 17.17 0.96 -9.42
N THR A 166 17.73 1.55 -10.47
CA THR A 166 17.10 1.67 -11.80
C THR A 166 17.69 0.75 -12.87
N GLU A 167 18.82 0.11 -12.58
CA GLU A 167 19.54 -0.80 -13.49
C GLU A 167 18.79 -2.13 -13.73
N THR A 168 17.82 -2.44 -12.87
CA THR A 168 16.94 -3.60 -13.06
C THR A 168 15.67 -3.17 -13.79
N THR A 169 15.24 -3.91 -14.81
CA THR A 169 13.94 -3.70 -15.47
C THR A 169 12.79 -4.16 -14.58
N VAL A 170 12.99 -5.29 -13.89
CA VAL A 170 12.02 -5.93 -13.02
C VAL A 170 12.09 -5.40 -11.59
N GLY A 171 10.94 -5.07 -11.00
CA GLY A 171 10.87 -4.60 -9.60
C GLY A 171 11.32 -3.15 -9.42
N ASN A 172 11.44 -2.42 -10.52
CA ASN A 172 11.74 -0.99 -10.60
C ASN A 172 10.44 -0.17 -10.37
N ASN A 173 10.21 0.88 -11.15
CA ASN A 173 9.05 1.74 -11.04
C ASN A 173 7.77 0.97 -11.34
N MET A 174 6.73 1.24 -10.57
CA MET A 174 5.42 0.62 -10.75
C MET A 174 4.33 1.51 -10.16
N ILE A 175 3.09 1.28 -10.57
CA ILE A 175 1.92 1.84 -9.89
C ILE A 175 1.26 0.68 -9.14
N GLN A 176 0.90 0.91 -7.88
CA GLN A 176 0.16 -0.05 -7.08
C GLN A 176 -1.23 0.47 -6.78
N HIS A 177 -2.23 -0.34 -7.10
CA HIS A 177 -3.62 -0.11 -6.76
C HIS A 177 -4.04 -1.11 -5.69
N SER A 178 -4.84 -0.69 -4.72
CA SER A 178 -5.36 -1.60 -3.70
C SER A 178 -6.77 -1.26 -3.28
N ILE A 179 -7.51 -2.30 -2.89
CA ILE A 179 -8.84 -2.21 -2.29
C ILE A 179 -8.79 -2.95 -0.96
N GLU A 180 -9.16 -2.28 0.14
CA GLU A 180 -9.09 -2.82 1.50
C GLU A 180 -10.42 -2.65 2.23
N LEU A 181 -10.81 -3.67 3.00
CA LEU A 181 -11.73 -3.49 4.12
C LEU A 181 -10.93 -2.96 5.31
N ILE A 182 -11.41 -1.89 5.92
CA ILE A 182 -10.72 -1.21 7.03
C ILE A 182 -11.58 -1.17 8.30
N PHE A 183 -10.90 -1.24 9.44
CA PHE A 183 -11.50 -1.34 10.76
C PHE A 183 -10.83 -0.35 11.71
N LYS A 184 -11.61 0.58 12.27
CA LYS A 184 -11.16 1.50 13.32
C LYS A 184 -11.19 0.81 14.68
N LEU A 185 -10.05 0.81 15.37
CA LEU A 185 -9.84 0.26 16.70
C LEU A 185 -9.69 1.39 17.72
#